data_AF-A0AA86VTU6-F1
#
_entry.id   AF-A0AA86VTU6-F1
#
_cell.length_a   1.000
_cell.length_b   1.000
_cell.length_c   1.000
_cell.angle_alpha   90.00
_cell.angle_beta   90.00
_cell.angle_gamma   90.00
#
_symmetry.space_group_name_H-M   'P 1'
#
loop_
_entity.id
_entity.type
_entity.pdbx_description
1 polymer ?
#
loop_
_entity_poly.entity_id
_entity_poly.type
_entity_poly.pdbx_seq_one_letter_code
_entity_poly.pdbx_strand_id
1 'polypeptide(L)'
;MNRYLCLKKPSHDYVGGICVLMCGSGATAVGEVCVCTNSSLVYTGGMCQSVCGAGAILQSGICVCTNSSLNYTSGSCQLLCGSGATAQAGICVCTNSSLVYTGGICQLVCGSGAVLYSGVCTCTNSTLSYSDGICQLICGGDAVLQSGVCKCPIQYRYDYDAQECIDICVTNVLSRLFKKYNCKIQQ
;
A
#
# COMPACT_ATOMS: atom_id res chain seq x y z
N MET A 1 -39.55 26.80 41.89
CA MET A 1 -39.34 25.43 41.34
C MET A 1 -39.16 24.48 42.52
N ASN A 2 -39.80 23.31 42.55
CA ASN A 2 -39.68 22.38 43.69
C ASN A 2 -38.37 21.56 43.59
N ARG A 3 -37.73 21.27 44.73
CA ARG A 3 -36.50 20.46 44.88
C ARG A 3 -36.48 19.21 44.01
N TYR A 4 -37.59 18.49 43.92
CA TYR A 4 -37.67 17.26 43.11
C TYR A 4 -37.41 17.51 41.62
N LEU A 5 -37.96 18.59 41.07
CA LEU A 5 -37.76 18.94 39.65
C LEU A 5 -36.33 19.45 39.40
N CYS A 6 -35.70 20.05 40.40
CA CYS A 6 -34.31 20.50 40.31
C CYS A 6 -33.34 19.33 40.21
N LEU A 7 -33.47 18.35 41.11
CA LEU A 7 -32.56 17.19 41.18
C LEU A 7 -32.72 16.20 40.02
N LYS A 8 -33.76 16.35 39.19
CA LYS A 8 -33.86 15.64 37.91
C LYS A 8 -32.91 16.19 36.86
N LYS A 9 -32.45 17.44 36.99
CA LYS A 9 -31.47 18.02 36.07
C LYS A 9 -30.06 17.56 36.46
N PRO A 10 -29.25 17.06 35.52
CA PRO A 10 -27.88 16.67 35.82
C PRO A 10 -27.07 17.89 36.26
N SER A 11 -26.15 17.68 37.20
CA SER A 11 -25.27 18.72 37.76
C SER A 11 -26.01 19.90 38.42
N HIS A 12 -27.28 19.74 38.81
CA HIS A 12 -28.02 20.78 39.55
C HIS A 12 -28.20 20.39 41.01
N ASP A 13 -28.10 21.38 41.89
CA ASP A 13 -28.38 21.24 43.31
C ASP A 13 -29.42 22.28 43.76
N TYR A 14 -30.12 21.97 44.85
CA TYR A 14 -31.18 22.81 45.40
C TYR A 14 -30.71 23.49 46.70
N VAL A 15 -30.14 24.69 46.55
CA VAL A 15 -29.53 25.46 47.63
C VAL A 15 -30.40 26.67 47.96
N GLY A 16 -30.78 26.84 49.23
CA GLY A 16 -31.51 28.03 49.68
C GLY A 16 -32.88 28.27 49.03
N GLY A 17 -33.55 27.21 48.54
CA GLY A 17 -34.84 27.33 47.84
C GLY A 17 -34.74 27.61 46.34
N ILE A 18 -33.52 27.62 45.79
CA ILE A 18 -33.24 27.92 44.39
C ILE A 18 -32.54 26.72 43.76
N CYS A 19 -32.84 26.44 42.49
CA CYS A 19 -32.14 25.43 41.71
C CYS A 19 -30.90 26.06 41.06
N VAL A 20 -29.71 25.51 41.34
CA VAL A 20 -28.43 26.08 40.91
C VAL A 20 -27.66 25.04 40.12
N LEU A 21 -27.14 25.41 38.95
CA LEU A 21 -26.22 24.59 38.18
C LEU A 21 -24.84 24.61 38.85
N MET A 22 -24.35 23.44 39.23
CA MET A 22 -23.08 23.22 39.91
C MET A 22 -22.11 22.53 38.93
N CYS A 23 -21.22 23.30 38.34
CA CYS A 23 -20.16 22.76 37.49
C CYS A 23 -18.95 22.37 38.33
N GLY A 24 -18.45 21.14 38.12
CA GLY A 24 -17.25 20.66 38.77
C GLY A 24 -15.98 21.39 38.31
N SER A 25 -14.84 20.99 38.86
CA SER A 25 -13.55 21.63 38.59
C SER A 25 -13.21 21.64 37.09
N GLY A 26 -12.77 22.80 36.59
CA GLY A 26 -12.37 22.98 35.18
C GLY A 26 -13.53 23.17 34.19
N ALA A 27 -14.78 23.29 34.68
CA ALA A 27 -15.94 23.59 33.86
C ALA A 27 -16.56 24.94 34.23
N THR A 28 -17.20 25.56 33.24
CA THR A 28 -17.99 26.79 33.41
C THR A 28 -19.43 26.54 32.97
N ALA A 29 -20.36 27.27 33.57
CA ALA A 29 -21.75 27.26 33.15
C ALA A 29 -21.91 28.05 31.84
N VAL A 30 -22.44 27.40 30.82
CA VAL A 30 -22.87 28.05 29.56
C VAL A 30 -24.35 27.71 29.37
N GLY A 31 -25.21 28.65 29.76
CA GLY A 31 -26.66 28.40 29.84
C GLY A 31 -27.00 27.40 30.95
N GLU A 32 -27.78 26.36 30.61
CA GLU A 32 -28.14 25.27 31.55
C GLU A 32 -27.18 24.06 31.52
N VAL A 33 -26.00 24.21 30.89
CA VAL A 33 -25.05 23.10 30.69
C VAL A 33 -23.66 23.49 31.19
N CYS A 34 -22.97 22.53 31.80
CA CYS A 34 -21.56 22.68 32.14
C CYS A 34 -20.68 22.32 30.94
N VAL A 35 -19.75 23.21 30.61
CA VAL A 35 -18.81 23.06 29.50
C VAL A 35 -17.40 23.22 30.03
N CYS A 36 -16.47 22.40 29.57
CA CYS A 36 -15.09 22.51 29.96
C CYS A 36 -14.46 23.82 29.48
N THR A 37 -13.69 24.46 30.34
CA THR A 37 -12.92 25.66 29.97
C THR A 37 -11.80 25.31 28.98
N ASN A 38 -11.30 24.08 29.03
CA ASN A 38 -10.43 23.50 28.01
C ASN A 38 -11.28 22.74 26.97
N SER A 39 -11.25 23.22 25.72
CA SER A 39 -11.98 22.63 24.59
C SER A 39 -11.54 21.22 24.20
N SER A 40 -10.41 20.74 24.71
CA SER A 40 -9.92 19.36 24.51
C SER A 40 -10.46 18.36 25.53
N LEU A 41 -11.31 18.81 26.47
CA LEU A 41 -11.92 17.98 27.50
C LEU A 41 -13.44 17.93 27.32
N VAL A 42 -14.05 16.82 27.72
CA VAL A 42 -15.51 16.65 27.72
C VAL A 42 -16.01 16.57 29.16
N TYR A 43 -17.10 17.28 29.43
CA TYR A 43 -17.73 17.30 30.74
C TYR A 43 -18.62 16.06 30.90
N THR A 44 -18.15 15.08 31.66
CA THR A 44 -18.86 13.83 31.94
C THR A 44 -18.66 13.41 33.39
N GLY A 45 -19.67 12.79 33.99
CA GLY A 45 -19.60 12.37 35.40
C GLY A 45 -19.40 13.52 36.41
N GLY A 46 -19.76 14.76 36.05
CA GLY A 46 -19.62 15.93 36.92
C GLY A 46 -18.23 16.58 36.90
N MET A 47 -17.34 16.21 35.96
CA MET A 47 -16.01 16.80 35.84
C MET A 47 -15.53 16.81 34.37
N CYS A 48 -14.52 17.65 34.09
CA CYS A 48 -13.86 17.65 32.78
C CYS A 48 -12.84 16.52 32.67
N GLN A 49 -13.03 15.65 31.68
CA GLN A 49 -12.16 14.51 31.44
C GLN A 49 -11.65 14.52 30.00
N SER A 50 -10.41 14.05 29.82
CA SER A 50 -9.88 13.80 28.49
C SER A 50 -10.61 12.58 27.93
N VAL A 51 -11.27 12.75 26.79
CA VAL A 51 -11.89 11.66 26.06
C VAL A 51 -11.05 11.37 24.82
N CYS A 52 -10.64 10.11 24.69
CA CYS A 52 -10.01 9.64 23.48
C CYS A 52 -11.09 9.36 22.44
N GLY A 53 -10.80 9.69 21.18
CA GLY A 53 -11.73 9.41 20.08
C GLY A 53 -11.87 7.92 19.80
N ALA A 54 -12.62 7.59 18.75
CA ALA A 54 -13.01 6.21 18.45
C ALA A 54 -11.81 5.23 18.39
N GLY A 55 -11.94 4.10 19.09
CA GLY A 55 -10.93 3.02 19.11
C GLY A 55 -9.73 3.27 20.03
N ALA A 56 -9.71 4.37 20.78
CA ALA A 56 -8.65 4.70 21.73
C ALA A 56 -9.14 4.68 23.18
N ILE A 57 -8.22 4.37 24.09
CA ILE A 57 -8.40 4.45 25.54
C ILE A 57 -7.41 5.45 26.13
N LEU A 58 -7.79 6.06 27.24
CA LEU A 58 -6.88 6.91 28.01
C LEU A 58 -6.00 6.03 28.89
N GLN A 59 -4.71 5.93 28.56
CA GLN A 59 -3.72 5.20 29.34
C GLN A 59 -2.64 6.18 29.81
N SER A 60 -2.48 6.31 31.13
CA SER A 60 -1.49 7.22 31.73
C SER A 60 -1.59 8.68 31.25
N GLY A 61 -2.80 9.16 30.95
CA GLY A 61 -3.03 10.53 30.48
C GLY A 61 -2.78 10.76 28.98
N ILE A 62 -2.47 9.71 28.21
CA ILE A 62 -2.29 9.76 26.76
C ILE A 62 -3.33 8.85 26.10
N CYS A 63 -3.87 9.28 24.97
CA CYS A 63 -4.76 8.45 24.16
C CYS A 63 -3.95 7.42 23.37
N VAL A 64 -4.23 6.15 23.61
CA VAL A 64 -3.58 5.02 22.96
C VAL A 64 -4.62 4.14 22.30
N CYS A 65 -4.26 3.56 21.15
CA CYS A 65 -5.15 2.65 20.45
C CYS A 65 -5.23 1.30 21.14
N THR A 66 -6.44 0.73 21.20
CA THR A 66 -6.63 -0.63 21.74
C THR A 66 -6.01 -1.69 20.84
N ASN A 67 -5.85 -1.41 19.55
CA ASN A 67 -5.16 -2.24 18.59
C ASN A 67 -3.74 -1.71 18.35
N SER A 68 -2.73 -2.57 18.59
CA SER A 68 -1.31 -2.25 18.47
C SER A 68 -0.85 -1.93 17.04
N SER A 69 -1.63 -2.30 16.02
CA SER A 69 -1.35 -1.95 14.62
C SER A 69 -1.80 -0.53 14.25
N LEU A 70 -2.47 0.17 15.17
CA LEU A 70 -3.01 1.51 14.96
C LEU A 70 -2.27 2.53 15.82
N ASN A 71 -2.05 3.73 15.28
CA ASN A 71 -1.56 4.88 16.01
C ASN A 71 -2.66 5.90 16.23
N TYR A 72 -2.64 6.55 17.40
CA TYR A 72 -3.57 7.62 17.69
C TYR A 72 -3.06 8.92 17.05
N THR A 73 -3.73 9.36 16.00
CA THR A 73 -3.39 10.58 15.25
C THR A 73 -4.68 11.34 14.95
N SER A 74 -4.61 12.68 15.00
CA SER A 74 -5.74 13.55 14.61
C SER A 74 -7.06 13.21 15.33
N GLY A 75 -6.98 12.79 16.60
CA GLY A 75 -8.14 12.46 17.41
C GLY A 75 -8.70 11.04 17.22
N SER A 76 -8.09 10.17 16.40
CA SER A 76 -8.59 8.81 16.14
C SER A 76 -7.47 7.78 15.94
N CYS A 77 -7.80 6.50 16.06
CA CYS A 77 -6.87 5.41 15.76
C CYS A 77 -6.81 5.11 14.27
N GLN A 78 -5.62 5.21 13.68
CA GLN A 78 -5.39 5.02 12.26
C GLN A 78 -4.30 3.99 12.01
N LEU A 79 -4.42 3.25 10.91
CA LEU A 79 -3.45 2.22 10.52
C LEU A 79 -2.10 2.87 10.22
N LEU A 80 -1.04 2.35 10.85
CA LEU A 80 0.32 2.77 10.55
C LEU A 80 0.87 1.97 9.37
N CYS A 81 1.12 2.65 8.27
CA CYS A 81 1.82 2.07 7.13
C CYS A 81 3.28 2.54 7.13
N GLY A 82 4.18 1.64 6.75
CA GLY A 82 5.59 1.96 6.59
C GLY A 82 5.83 3.05 5.53
N SER A 83 7.07 3.52 5.45
CA SER A 83 7.48 4.55 4.50
C SER A 83 7.12 4.17 3.05
N GLY A 84 6.49 5.10 2.33
CA GLY A 84 6.04 4.90 0.95
C GLY A 84 4.70 4.17 0.81
N ALA A 85 3.98 3.92 1.90
CA ALA A 85 2.65 3.32 1.88
C ALA A 85 1.60 4.22 2.53
N THR A 86 0.35 4.06 2.12
CA THR A 86 -0.82 4.72 2.69
C THR A 86 -1.86 3.70 3.09
N ALA A 87 -2.65 4.02 4.13
CA ALA A 87 -3.77 3.20 4.54
C ALA A 87 -4.95 3.43 3.59
N GLN A 88 -5.36 2.39 2.88
CA GLN A 88 -6.53 2.39 2.00
C GLN A 88 -7.42 1.21 2.38
N ALA A 89 -8.71 1.47 2.67
CA ALA A 89 -9.68 0.44 3.06
C ALA A 89 -9.19 -0.50 4.20
N GLY A 90 -8.40 0.01 5.14
CA GLY A 90 -7.90 -0.78 6.28
C GLY A 90 -6.70 -1.68 5.97
N ILE A 91 -6.09 -1.55 4.78
CA ILE A 91 -4.82 -2.20 4.43
C ILE A 91 -3.77 -1.16 4.04
N CYS A 92 -2.50 -1.51 4.17
CA CYS A 92 -1.41 -0.68 3.69
C CYS A 92 -1.11 -0.98 2.22
N VAL A 93 -1.13 0.08 1.41
CA VAL A 93 -0.91 0.01 -0.03
C VAL A 93 0.19 0.99 -0.40
N CYS A 94 1.11 0.57 -1.27
CA CYS A 94 2.19 1.42 -1.74
C CYS A 94 1.66 2.61 -2.55
N THR A 95 2.26 3.79 -2.34
CA THR A 95 1.94 4.97 -3.15
C THR A 95 2.43 4.81 -4.59
N ASN A 96 3.53 4.06 -4.78
CA ASN A 96 3.97 3.60 -6.09
C ASN A 96 3.29 2.26 -6.43
N SER A 97 2.48 2.25 -7.47
CA SER A 97 1.72 1.09 -7.93
C SER A 97 2.57 -0.06 -8.47
N SER A 98 3.85 0.18 -8.79
CA SER A 98 4.80 -0.86 -9.20
C SER A 98 5.40 -1.63 -8.01
N LEU A 99 5.12 -1.22 -6.77
CA LEU A 99 5.63 -1.85 -5.57
C LEU A 99 4.51 -2.59 -4.83
N VAL A 100 4.90 -3.64 -4.11
CA VAL A 100 4.01 -4.44 -3.26
C VAL A 100 4.36 -4.17 -1.80
N TYR A 101 3.35 -3.96 -0.97
CA TYR A 101 3.54 -3.78 0.46
C TYR A 101 3.65 -5.15 1.14
N THR A 102 4.85 -5.54 1.54
CA THR A 102 5.11 -6.83 2.22
C THR A 102 6.14 -6.62 3.32
N GLY A 103 5.97 -7.29 4.47
CA GLY A 103 6.91 -7.17 5.59
C GLY A 103 6.99 -5.75 6.19
N GLY A 104 5.96 -4.91 6.01
CA GLY A 104 5.94 -3.54 6.52
C GLY A 104 6.62 -2.50 5.63
N ILE A 105 7.09 -2.89 4.44
CA ILE A 105 7.78 -2.01 3.49
C ILE A 105 7.22 -2.18 2.07
N CYS A 106 7.35 -1.12 1.27
CA CYS A 106 7.09 -1.17 -0.17
C CYS A 106 8.33 -1.64 -0.93
N GLN A 107 8.19 -2.76 -1.64
CA GLN A 107 9.30 -3.35 -2.39
C GLN A 107 8.84 -3.88 -3.75
N LEU A 108 9.77 -3.90 -4.70
CA LEU A 108 9.53 -4.49 -6.01
C LEU A 108 9.52 -6.01 -5.84
N VAL A 109 8.43 -6.64 -6.25
CA VAL A 109 8.30 -8.10 -6.26
C VAL A 109 8.28 -8.56 -7.70
N CYS A 110 9.24 -9.40 -8.07
CA CYS A 110 9.32 -10.00 -9.39
C CYS A 110 8.41 -11.22 -9.46
N GLY A 111 7.68 -11.38 -10.57
CA GLY A 111 6.85 -12.55 -10.77
C GLY A 111 7.65 -13.78 -11.23
N SER A 112 6.94 -14.80 -11.69
CA SER A 112 7.49 -16.14 -11.92
C SER A 112 8.69 -16.15 -12.87
N GLY A 113 9.77 -16.81 -12.43
CA GLY A 113 11.00 -16.98 -13.22
C GLY A 113 11.93 -15.76 -13.26
N ALA A 114 11.57 -14.67 -12.57
CA ALA A 114 12.40 -13.49 -12.45
C ALA A 114 12.98 -13.33 -11.04
N VAL A 115 14.15 -12.72 -10.97
CA VAL A 115 14.83 -12.32 -9.75
C VAL A 115 15.06 -10.82 -9.76
N LEU A 116 15.06 -10.21 -8.58
CA LEU A 116 15.41 -8.80 -8.43
C LEU A 116 16.93 -8.67 -8.49
N TYR A 117 17.44 -8.02 -9.54
CA TYR A 117 18.86 -7.73 -9.71
C TYR A 117 19.05 -6.22 -9.94
N SER A 118 19.84 -5.57 -9.09
CA SER A 118 20.12 -4.12 -9.16
C SER A 118 18.86 -3.24 -9.27
N GLY A 119 17.77 -3.62 -8.60
CA GLY A 119 16.52 -2.85 -8.59
C GLY A 119 15.59 -3.09 -9.78
N VAL A 120 15.92 -4.03 -10.68
CA VAL A 120 15.09 -4.41 -11.82
C VAL A 120 14.80 -5.91 -11.78
N CYS A 121 13.62 -6.31 -12.22
CA CYS A 121 13.29 -7.72 -12.38
C CYS A 121 13.92 -8.27 -13.66
N THR A 122 14.76 -9.28 -13.50
CA THR A 122 15.49 -9.92 -14.60
C THR A 122 15.22 -11.41 -14.61
N CYS A 123 15.09 -12.01 -15.79
CA CYS A 123 14.91 -13.44 -15.91
C CYS A 123 16.17 -14.20 -15.53
N THR A 124 16.00 -15.33 -14.85
CA THR A 124 17.13 -16.23 -14.54
C THR A 124 17.64 -16.94 -15.80
N ASN A 125 16.80 -17.08 -16.81
CA ASN A 125 17.16 -17.58 -18.12
C ASN A 125 17.39 -16.42 -19.09
N SER A 126 18.60 -16.31 -19.64
CA SER A 126 19.01 -15.24 -20.55
C SER A 126 18.29 -15.25 -21.89
N THR A 127 17.59 -16.33 -22.27
CA THR A 127 16.77 -16.37 -23.49
C THR A 127 15.36 -15.82 -23.27
N LEU A 128 14.99 -15.50 -22.03
CA LEU A 128 13.68 -14.95 -21.68
C LEU A 128 13.80 -13.46 -21.34
N SER A 129 12.76 -12.73 -21.70
CA SER A 129 12.60 -11.32 -21.36
C SER A 129 11.50 -11.17 -20.31
N TYR A 130 11.70 -10.25 -19.37
CA TYR A 130 10.70 -9.96 -18.34
C TYR A 130 9.72 -8.91 -18.87
N SER A 131 8.46 -9.29 -19.05
CA SER A 131 7.38 -8.35 -19.36
C SER A 131 6.08 -8.80 -18.70
N ASP A 132 5.21 -7.84 -18.38
CA ASP A 132 3.89 -8.10 -17.77
C ASP A 132 3.96 -8.97 -16.50
N GLY A 133 5.04 -8.85 -15.74
CA GLY A 133 5.24 -9.57 -14.49
C GLY A 133 5.73 -11.01 -14.64
N ILE A 134 6.06 -11.47 -15.86
CA ILE A 134 6.51 -12.85 -16.11
C ILE A 134 7.72 -12.88 -17.02
N CYS A 135 8.53 -13.94 -16.88
CA CYS A 135 9.59 -14.26 -17.84
C CYS A 135 9.04 -15.07 -19.00
N GLN A 136 9.14 -14.51 -20.21
CA GLN A 136 8.64 -15.15 -21.42
C GLN A 136 9.61 -14.98 -22.59
N LEU A 137 9.54 -15.92 -23.54
CA LEU A 137 10.32 -15.82 -24.76
C LEU A 137 9.70 -14.73 -25.64
N ILE A 138 10.44 -13.65 -25.87
CA ILE A 138 10.06 -12.57 -26.78
C ILE A 138 10.93 -12.69 -28.02
N CYS A 139 10.29 -12.77 -29.18
CA CYS A 139 10.97 -12.82 -30.47
C CYS A 139 11.12 -11.40 -31.02
N GLY A 140 12.33 -11.01 -31.41
CA GLY A 140 12.65 -9.74 -32.04
C GLY A 140 12.58 -9.80 -33.56
N GLY A 141 12.60 -8.63 -34.21
CA GLY A 141 12.51 -8.49 -35.66
C GLY A 141 11.21 -9.07 -36.23
N ASP A 142 11.32 -9.73 -37.38
CA ASP A 142 10.17 -10.35 -38.09
C ASP A 142 9.84 -11.77 -37.59
N ALA A 143 10.42 -12.19 -36.47
CA ALA A 143 10.19 -13.52 -35.91
C ALA A 143 8.86 -13.58 -35.16
N VAL A 144 8.11 -14.65 -35.38
CA VAL A 144 6.85 -14.93 -34.67
C VAL A 144 7.07 -16.07 -33.70
N LEU A 145 6.62 -15.89 -32.46
CA LEU A 145 6.58 -16.96 -31.47
C LEU A 145 5.55 -18.01 -31.89
N GLN A 146 6.01 -19.22 -32.21
CA GLN A 146 5.14 -20.35 -32.53
C GLN A 146 5.57 -21.58 -31.75
N SER A 147 4.66 -22.15 -30.96
CA SER A 147 4.91 -23.35 -30.15
C SER A 147 6.15 -23.25 -29.24
N GLY A 148 6.39 -22.07 -28.66
CA GLY A 148 7.51 -21.85 -27.74
C GLY A 148 8.87 -21.64 -28.41
N VAL A 149 8.92 -21.46 -29.73
CA VAL A 149 10.15 -21.11 -30.46
C VAL A 149 9.92 -19.90 -31.37
N CYS A 150 10.96 -19.09 -31.55
CA CYS A 150 10.93 -17.98 -32.49
C CYS A 150 11.12 -18.51 -33.91
N LYS A 151 10.11 -18.31 -34.76
CA LYS A 151 10.16 -18.70 -36.17
C LYS A 151 10.29 -17.49 -37.06
N CYS A 152 11.25 -17.56 -37.97
CA CYS A 152 11.48 -16.55 -38.98
C CYS A 152 10.75 -16.88 -40.30
N PRO A 153 10.63 -15.89 -41.20
CA PRO A 153 10.24 -16.12 -42.58
C PRO A 153 11.14 -17.15 -43.29
N ILE A 154 10.65 -17.71 -44.40
CA ILE A 154 11.37 -18.70 -45.20
C ILE A 154 12.75 -18.12 -45.60
N GLN A 155 13.81 -18.95 -45.52
CA GLN A 155 15.24 -18.61 -45.75
C GLN A 155 15.98 -17.90 -44.60
N TYR A 156 15.32 -17.67 -43.47
CA TYR A 156 15.94 -17.09 -42.28
C TYR A 156 15.91 -18.06 -41.10
N ARG A 157 16.88 -17.93 -40.20
CA ARG A 157 16.86 -18.57 -38.88
C ARG A 157 16.90 -17.51 -37.81
N TYR A 158 16.30 -17.79 -36.65
CA TYR A 158 16.37 -16.86 -35.53
C TYR A 158 17.72 -16.99 -34.82
N ASP A 159 18.42 -15.88 -34.66
CA ASP A 159 19.60 -15.76 -33.82
C ASP A 159 19.15 -15.30 -32.43
N TYR A 160 19.35 -16.14 -31.41
CA TYR A 160 18.94 -15.82 -30.05
C TYR A 160 19.89 -14.84 -29.36
N ASP A 161 21.15 -14.75 -29.81
CA ASP A 161 22.14 -13.83 -29.26
C ASP A 161 21.93 -12.42 -29.83
N ALA A 162 21.67 -12.33 -31.15
CA ALA A 162 21.36 -11.06 -31.82
C ALA A 162 19.88 -10.64 -31.71
N GLN A 163 19.00 -11.55 -31.26
CA GLN A 163 17.54 -11.37 -31.17
C GLN A 163 16.87 -10.94 -32.48
N GLU A 164 17.30 -11.52 -33.60
CA GLU A 164 16.80 -11.17 -34.92
C GLU A 164 16.80 -12.36 -35.89
N CYS A 165 16.08 -12.22 -37.01
CA CYS A 165 16.11 -13.17 -38.10
C CYS A 165 17.32 -12.91 -39.00
N ILE A 166 18.22 -13.87 -39.06
CA ILE A 166 19.43 -13.82 -39.89
C ILE A 166 19.29 -14.73 -41.10
N ASP A 167 19.81 -14.28 -42.24
CA ASP A 167 19.81 -15.05 -43.48
C ASP A 167 20.65 -16.33 -43.29
N ILE A 168 20.05 -17.47 -43.62
CA ILE A 168 20.68 -18.79 -43.52
C ILE A 168 21.94 -18.88 -44.40
N CYS A 169 22.00 -18.15 -45.52
CA CYS A 169 23.12 -18.16 -46.45
C CYS A 169 24.31 -17.29 -45.96
N VAL A 170 24.10 -16.30 -45.08
CA VAL A 170 25.15 -15.35 -44.66
C VAL A 170 25.95 -15.83 -43.43
N THR A 171 25.35 -16.65 -42.57
CA THR A 171 25.98 -17.06 -41.30
C THR A 171 26.98 -18.23 -41.39
N ASN A 172 27.34 -18.67 -42.59
CA ASN A 172 28.39 -19.66 -42.83
C ASN A 172 29.78 -19.05 -43.12
N VAL A 173 29.96 -17.72 -43.05
CA VAL A 173 31.23 -17.09 -43.47
C VAL A 173 32.29 -17.05 -42.35
N LEU A 174 31.91 -17.17 -41.07
CA LEU A 174 32.87 -17.10 -39.94
C LEU A 174 33.11 -18.43 -39.21
N SER A 175 32.33 -19.48 -39.47
CA SER A 175 32.52 -20.81 -38.88
C SER A 175 33.11 -21.80 -39.89
N ARG A 176 34.41 -21.63 -40.11
CA ARG A 176 35.37 -22.65 -40.57
C ARG A 176 35.38 -22.93 -42.09
N LEU A 177 36.60 -22.80 -42.62
CA LEU A 177 37.19 -23.67 -43.64
C LEU A 177 36.44 -25.01 -43.76
N PHE A 178 36.06 -25.39 -44.98
CA PHE A 178 35.39 -26.65 -45.37
C PHE A 178 33.87 -26.72 -45.18
N LYS A 179 33.11 -26.13 -46.11
CA LYS A 179 32.30 -26.88 -47.10
C LYS A 179 31.48 -25.92 -47.98
N LYS A 180 31.88 -25.83 -49.26
CA LYS A 180 30.94 -25.81 -50.39
C LYS A 180 29.75 -26.70 -50.03
N TYR A 181 28.50 -26.25 -50.14
CA TYR A 181 27.38 -26.99 -50.74
C TYR A 181 26.06 -26.20 -50.56
N ASN A 182 25.62 -25.59 -51.67
CA ASN A 182 24.23 -25.41 -52.11
C ASN A 182 23.23 -24.60 -51.24
N CYS A 183 23.26 -23.26 -51.31
CA CYS A 183 22.00 -22.50 -51.36
C CYS A 183 21.37 -22.75 -52.75
N LYS A 184 20.63 -23.85 -52.89
CA LYS A 184 19.74 -24.07 -54.04
C LYS A 184 18.35 -23.62 -53.64
N ILE A 185 17.94 -22.52 -54.24
CA ILE A 185 16.55 -22.09 -54.36
C ILE A 185 15.80 -23.28 -54.99
N GLN A 186 14.89 -23.91 -54.24
CA GLN A 186 13.83 -24.69 -54.87
C GLN A 186 12.63 -23.75 -55.05
N GLN A 187 12.13 -23.82 -56.28
CA GLN A 187 11.22 -22.93 -57.00
C GLN A 187 9.90 -22.67 -56.29
#